data_AF-A0A2K8N5B8-F1
#
_entry.id   AF-A0A2K8N5B8-F1
#
_cell.length_a   1.000
_cell.length_b   1.000
_cell.length_c   1.000
_cell.angle_alpha   90.00
_cell.angle_beta   90.00
_cell.angle_gamma   90.00
#
_symmetry.space_group_name_H-M   'P 1'
#
loop_
_entity.id
_entity.type
_entity.pdbx_description
1 polymer ?
#
loop_
_entity_poly.entity_id
_entity_poly.type
_entity_poly.pdbx_seq_one_letter_code
_entity_poly.pdbx_strand_id
1 'polypeptide(L)'
;MQLPGVTVEVHKLEAAPLVAYLCRELRVAEIIDAHVTWNRLRTEVSPGTAITALLVNLLVRREPLYPDRVVLPGHGCGGIVRQWHRGRPLQ
;
A
#
# COMPACT_ATOMS: atom_id res chain seq x y z
N MET A 1 24.73 -21.32 -2.93
CA MET A 1 25.97 -20.53 -3.17
C MET A 1 25.95 -19.41 -2.13
N GLN A 2 26.82 -19.45 -1.11
CA GLN A 2 26.81 -18.54 0.04
C GLN A 2 27.92 -17.50 -0.15
N LEU A 3 27.59 -16.20 -0.13
CA LEU A 3 28.59 -15.13 -0.11
C LEU A 3 28.96 -14.83 1.36
N PRO A 4 30.24 -14.91 1.77
CA PRO A 4 30.62 -14.70 3.17
C PRO A 4 30.46 -13.22 3.58
N GLY A 5 29.71 -12.97 4.66
CA GLY A 5 29.59 -11.65 5.30
C GLY A 5 28.30 -10.86 5.01
N VAL A 6 27.40 -11.37 4.16
CA VAL A 6 26.10 -10.73 3.88
C VAL A 6 24.98 -11.62 4.42
N THR A 7 24.30 -11.17 5.48
CA THR A 7 23.03 -11.75 5.92
C THR A 7 21.94 -11.31 4.95
N VAL A 8 21.49 -12.23 4.09
CA VAL A 8 20.34 -12.02 3.21
C VAL A 8 19.09 -12.46 3.96
N GLU A 9 18.30 -11.50 4.43
CA GLU A 9 16.97 -11.80 4.96
C GLU A 9 15.99 -12.03 3.81
N VAL A 10 15.59 -13.28 3.62
CA VAL A 10 14.55 -13.65 2.65
C VAL A 10 13.20 -13.52 3.33
N HIS A 11 12.54 -12.39 3.10
CA HIS A 11 11.15 -12.19 3.52
C HIS A 11 10.22 -12.83 2.47
N LYS A 12 9.32 -13.73 2.90
CA LYS A 12 8.25 -14.22 2.02
C LYS A 12 7.20 -13.12 1.92
N LEU A 13 7.35 -12.23 0.93
CA LEU A 13 6.35 -11.22 0.64
C LEU A 13 5.22 -11.83 -0.20
N GLU A 14 4.00 -11.74 0.30
CA GLU A 14 2.80 -11.87 -0.54
C GLU A 14 2.75 -10.69 -1.55
N ALA A 15 1.90 -10.78 -2.58
CA ALA A 15 1.92 -9.82 -3.68
C ALA A 15 1.69 -8.35 -3.25
N ALA A 16 0.87 -8.10 -2.24
CA ALA A 16 0.57 -6.75 -1.75
C ALA A 16 1.77 -5.99 -1.17
N PRO A 17 2.49 -6.52 -0.17
CA PRO A 17 3.66 -5.82 0.35
C PRO A 17 4.77 -5.68 -0.70
N LEU A 18 4.88 -6.60 -1.67
CA LEU A 18 5.85 -6.46 -2.77
C LEU A 18 5.52 -5.27 -3.68
N VAL A 19 4.25 -5.17 -4.12
CA VAL A 19 3.80 -4.05 -4.94
C VAL A 19 3.94 -2.72 -4.18
N ALA A 20 3.59 -2.70 -2.90
CA ALA A 20 3.74 -1.51 -2.06
C ALA A 20 5.22 -1.10 -1.90
N TYR A 21 6.12 -2.07 -1.71
CA TYR A 21 7.56 -1.82 -1.66
C TYR A 21 8.06 -1.22 -2.97
N LEU A 22 7.69 -1.80 -4.12
CA LEU A 22 8.07 -1.28 -5.43
C LEU A 22 7.55 0.16 -5.66
N CYS A 23 6.30 0.46 -5.26
CA CYS A 23 5.76 1.81 -5.35
C CYS A 23 6.57 2.82 -4.51
N ARG A 24 7.07 2.40 -3.34
CA ARG A 24 7.94 3.21 -2.48
C ARG A 24 9.31 3.43 -3.11
N GLU A 25 9.95 2.37 -3.59
CA GLU A 25 11.27 2.47 -4.24
C GLU A 25 11.22 3.34 -5.50
N LEU A 26 10.11 3.30 -6.24
CA LEU A 26 9.87 4.16 -7.40
C LEU A 26 9.36 5.56 -7.04
N ARG A 27 9.17 5.86 -5.75
CA ARG A 27 8.70 7.17 -5.25
C ARG A 27 7.39 7.64 -5.90
N VAL A 28 6.48 6.71 -6.12
CA VAL A 28 5.22 6.95 -6.85
C VAL A 28 4.40 8.05 -6.20
N ALA A 29 4.25 8.01 -4.87
CA ALA A 29 3.45 8.99 -4.15
C ALA A 29 4.04 10.41 -4.25
N GLU A 30 5.35 10.54 -4.09
CA GLU A 30 6.05 11.82 -4.17
C GLU A 30 5.97 12.44 -5.56
N ILE A 31 6.12 11.61 -6.61
CA ILE A 31 6.00 12.07 -7.99
C ILE A 31 4.60 12.60 -8.24
N ILE A 32 3.56 11.86 -7.83
CA ILE A 32 2.17 12.27 -8.04
C ILE A 32 1.84 13.54 -7.25
N ASP A 33 2.24 13.59 -5.98
CA ASP A 33 1.99 14.74 -5.10
C ASP A 33 2.71 16.01 -5.60
N ALA A 34 3.80 15.87 -6.36
CA ALA A 34 4.49 16.99 -6.99
C ALA A 34 3.82 17.49 -8.28
N HIS A 35 3.03 16.65 -8.97
CA HIS A 35 2.40 16.99 -10.25
C HIS A 35 0.93 17.39 -10.11
N VAL A 36 0.31 17.17 -8.96
CA VAL A 36 -1.10 17.48 -8.71
C VAL A 36 -1.20 18.55 -7.63
N THR A 37 -1.96 19.61 -7.89
CA THR A 37 -2.32 20.56 -6.83
C THR A 37 -3.37 19.94 -5.92
N TRP A 38 -3.09 19.86 -4.63
CA TRP A 38 -4.03 19.33 -3.64
C TRP A 38 -3.95 20.12 -2.32
N ASN A 39 -5.03 20.09 -1.54
CA ASN A 39 -5.15 20.83 -0.29
C ASN A 39 -5.22 19.88 0.90
N ARG A 40 -4.14 19.86 1.70
CA ARG A 40 -4.02 19.05 2.92
C ARG A 40 -5.13 19.28 3.96
N LEU A 41 -5.77 20.45 3.96
CA LEU A 41 -6.87 20.76 4.88
C LEU A 41 -8.22 20.17 4.44
N ARG A 42 -8.31 19.71 3.18
CA ARG A 42 -9.55 19.16 2.60
C ARG A 42 -9.50 17.65 2.35
N THR A 43 -8.33 17.04 2.48
CA THR A 43 -8.13 15.62 2.14
C THR A 43 -7.37 14.91 3.26
N GLU A 44 -7.92 13.81 3.76
CA GLU A 44 -7.26 12.96 4.78
C GLU A 44 -6.02 12.24 4.24
N VAL A 45 -5.96 12.03 2.92
CA VAL A 45 -4.93 11.24 2.22
C VAL A 45 -4.42 12.02 1.01
N SER A 46 -3.11 11.96 0.74
CA SER A 46 -2.54 12.61 -0.46
C SER A 46 -2.94 11.88 -1.74
N PRO A 47 -3.03 12.58 -2.89
CA PRO A 47 -3.29 11.94 -4.19
C PRO A 47 -2.31 10.79 -4.48
N GLY A 48 -1.02 10.97 -4.19
CA GLY A 48 0.00 9.96 -4.37
C GLY A 48 -0.20 8.72 -3.49
N THR A 49 -0.67 8.92 -2.26
CA THR A 49 -1.03 7.81 -1.36
C THR A 49 -2.25 7.06 -1.87
N ALA A 50 -3.28 7.78 -2.34
CA ALA A 50 -4.50 7.18 -2.89
C ALA A 50 -4.21 6.35 -4.16
N ILE A 51 -3.38 6.86 -5.07
CA ILE A 51 -2.96 6.13 -6.27
C ILE A 51 -2.09 4.92 -5.90
N THR A 52 -1.18 5.04 -4.93
CA THR A 52 -0.39 3.89 -4.45
C THR A 52 -1.29 2.78 -3.93
N ALA A 53 -2.30 3.11 -3.12
CA ALA A 53 -3.28 2.14 -2.64
C ALA A 53 -4.10 1.52 -3.79
N LEU A 54 -4.47 2.32 -4.79
CA LEU A 54 -5.17 1.83 -5.98
C LEU A 54 -4.30 0.83 -6.77
N LEU A 55 -3.02 1.14 -6.99
CA LEU A 55 -2.08 0.23 -7.67
C LEU A 55 -1.94 -1.10 -6.93
N VAL A 56 -1.79 -1.06 -5.60
CA VAL A 56 -1.74 -2.29 -4.79
C VAL A 56 -3.02 -3.10 -4.93
N ASN A 57 -4.20 -2.47 -4.91
CA ASN A 57 -5.46 -3.20 -5.03
C ASN A 57 -5.69 -3.79 -6.41
N LEU A 58 -5.39 -3.01 -7.47
CA LEU A 58 -5.52 -3.43 -8.87
C LEU A 58 -4.61 -4.62 -9.16
N LEU A 59 -3.34 -4.54 -8.76
CA LEU A 59 -2.33 -5.54 -9.09
C LEU A 59 -2.46 -6.83 -8.25
N VAL A 60 -3.13 -6.77 -7.09
CA VAL A 60 -3.22 -7.89 -6.14
C VAL A 60 -4.62 -8.49 -6.09
N ARG A 61 -5.52 -8.13 -7.03
CA ARG A 61 -6.92 -8.58 -7.08
C ARG A 61 -7.65 -8.43 -5.73
N ARG A 62 -7.55 -7.25 -5.09
CA ARG A 62 -8.43 -6.91 -3.96
C ARG A 62 -9.70 -6.24 -4.47
N GLU A 63 -10.81 -6.54 -3.81
CA GLU A 63 -12.06 -5.77 -4.00
C GLU A 63 -11.77 -4.28 -3.86
N PRO A 64 -12.26 -3.44 -4.79
CA PRO A 64 -11.95 -2.01 -4.82
C PRO A 64 -12.42 -1.31 -3.53
N LEU A 65 -11.61 -0.36 -3.05
CA LEU A 65 -11.81 0.39 -1.79
C LEU A 65 -12.99 1.38 -1.80
N TYR A 66 -13.91 1.34 -2.75
CA TYR A 66 -15.07 2.24 -2.78
C TYR A 66 -16.27 1.60 -2.06
N PRO A 67 -16.75 2.15 -0.94
CA PRO A 67 -17.90 1.61 -0.24
C PRO A 67 -19.18 2.30 -0.71
N ASP A 68 -19.81 1.82 -1.77
CA ASP A 68 -21.24 2.08 -1.96
C ASP A 68 -22.00 0.99 -1.20
N ARG A 69 -22.14 1.14 0.13
CA ARG A 69 -22.92 0.25 1.04
C ARG A 69 -23.16 -1.18 0.49
N VAL A 70 -22.17 -2.06 0.58
CA VAL A 70 -22.42 -3.49 0.51
C VAL A 70 -21.92 -4.12 1.80
N VAL A 71 -22.87 -4.55 2.63
CA VAL A 71 -22.61 -5.44 3.76
C VAL A 71 -22.33 -6.81 3.15
N LEU A 72 -21.09 -7.26 3.18
CA LEU A 72 -20.74 -8.67 2.94
C LEU A 72 -20.25 -9.32 4.23
N PRO A 73 -20.67 -10.58 4.49
CA PRO A 73 -20.48 -11.22 5.77
C PRO A 73 -19.05 -11.72 5.92
N GLY A 74 -18.53 -11.58 7.15
CA GLY A 74 -17.61 -12.55 7.74
C GLY A 74 -16.22 -12.67 7.10
N HIS A 75 -15.25 -12.08 7.79
CA HIS A 75 -13.82 -12.41 7.71
C HIS A 75 -13.02 -11.78 6.55
N GLY A 76 -12.79 -10.46 6.61
CA GLY A 76 -11.95 -9.80 5.61
C GLY A 76 -11.26 -8.52 6.10
N CYS A 77 -9.93 -8.53 6.02
CA CYS A 77 -8.99 -7.44 5.69
C CYS A 77 -9.05 -6.05 6.38
N GLY A 78 -9.96 -5.79 7.32
CA GLY A 78 -10.00 -4.53 8.08
C GLY A 78 -8.75 -4.25 8.95
N GLY A 79 -7.79 -5.18 9.01
CA GLY A 79 -6.52 -5.03 9.71
C GLY A 79 -5.47 -4.22 8.92
N ILE A 80 -5.43 -4.32 7.59
CA ILE A 80 -4.30 -3.83 6.78
C ILE A 80 -4.29 -2.31 6.66
N VAL A 81 -5.44 -1.69 6.39
CA VAL A 81 -5.58 -0.23 6.35
C VAL A 81 -5.33 0.38 7.75
N ARG A 82 -5.77 -0.31 8.81
CA ARG A 82 -5.51 0.08 10.21
C ARG A 82 -4.07 -0.17 10.69
N GLN A 83 -3.31 -1.00 9.97
CA GLN A 83 -1.90 -1.29 10.26
C GLN A 83 -0.98 -0.27 9.58
N TRP A 84 -1.36 0.17 8.36
CA TRP A 84 -0.67 1.23 7.63
C TRP A 84 -0.72 2.58 8.38
N HIS A 85 -1.89 2.96 8.94
CA HIS A 85 -2.03 4.16 9.78
C HIS A 85 -1.23 4.11 11.10
N ARG A 86 -0.79 2.93 11.56
CA ARG A 86 -0.05 2.76 12.82
C ARG A 86 1.46 2.66 12.64
N GLY A 87 1.98 2.86 11.43
CA GLY A 87 3.41 2.77 11.16
C GLY A 87 4.02 1.40 11.45
N ARG A 88 3.21 0.33 11.46
CA ARG A 88 3.71 -1.03 11.70
C ARG A 88 3.92 -1.75 10.37
N PRO A 89 5.01 -2.53 10.24
CA PRO A 89 5.26 -3.29 9.03
C PRO A 89 4.13 -4.29 8.78
N LEU A 90 3.78 -4.45 7.50
CA LEU A 90 2.85 -5.47 7.04
C LEU A 90 3.58 -6.82 7.15
N GLN A 91 3.09 -7.69 8.04
CA GLN A 91 3.54 -9.09 8.13
C GLN A 91 2.84 -9.92 7.07
#